data_AF-A0AAT9HVS4-F1
#
_entry.id   AF-A0AAT9HVS4-F1
#
_cell.length_a   1.000
_cell.length_b   1.000
_cell.length_c   1.000
_cell.angle_alpha   90.00
_cell.angle_beta   90.00
_cell.angle_gamma   90.00
#
_symmetry.space_group_name_H-M   'P 1'
#
loop_
_entity.id
_entity.type
_entity.pdbx_description
1 polymer ?
#
loop_
_entity_poly.entity_id
_entity_poly.type
_entity_poly.pdbx_seq_one_letter_code
_entity_poly.pdbx_strand_id
1 'polypeptide(L)'
;MRWSYRRDFGRVRLLMVDSRAARVLEEGRRSMLDRAEADWLREQALDGRDSYDHLLIGTSLPWLLPHLVHDVEAWSSALCRGDKGARWARFGEKLRRAADLEHWAAFPESFGELAALIAEVGTGPGAPATVCVLSGDVHHAYVAEPSWPDGTGPDSRVVQLTCSPVHNSIPLSIRLGFRLGWGGGARLLGRAFARHGRLGRPPVGWRRTGGPWFGNQLMTLTADGRSAVLRLEHARADEAGARLTRVTETRLSR
;
A
#
# COMPACT_ATOMS: atom_id res chain seq x y z
N MET A 1 -3.66 8.05 23.11
CA MET A 1 -2.64 6.98 23.19
C MET A 1 -2.20 6.66 21.78
N ARG A 2 -0.89 6.55 21.52
CA ARG A 2 -0.33 6.24 20.19
C ARG A 2 0.10 4.78 20.16
N TRP A 3 -0.43 4.02 19.19
CA TRP A 3 -0.02 2.63 18.93
C TRP A 3 1.06 2.51 17.87
N SER A 4 1.32 3.59 17.12
CA SER A 4 2.44 3.68 16.20
C SER A 4 3.78 3.63 16.96
N TYR A 5 4.76 2.94 16.41
CA TYR A 5 6.08 2.82 17.04
C TYR A 5 7.19 2.69 16.02
N ARG A 6 8.39 3.09 16.44
CA ARG A 6 9.64 2.89 15.70
C ARG A 6 10.43 1.75 16.31
N ARG A 7 11.10 0.97 15.46
CA ARG A 7 12.10 -0.01 15.88
C ARG A 7 13.24 -0.05 14.88
N ASP A 8 14.47 0.08 15.36
CA ASP A 8 15.68 -0.04 14.54
C ASP A 8 16.31 -1.42 14.76
N PHE A 9 16.63 -2.10 13.65
CA PHE A 9 17.33 -3.38 13.59
C PHE A 9 18.67 -3.15 12.89
N GLY A 10 19.67 -2.69 13.64
CA GLY A 10 20.92 -2.20 13.05
C GLY A 10 20.62 -1.03 12.10
N ARG A 11 20.96 -1.19 10.82
CA ARG A 11 20.72 -0.18 9.76
C ARG A 11 19.38 -0.37 9.04
N VAL A 12 18.42 -1.08 9.61
CA VAL A 12 17.05 -1.21 9.09
C VAL A 12 16.08 -0.54 10.06
N ARG A 13 15.35 0.48 9.61
CA ARG A 13 14.33 1.15 10.42
C ARG A 13 12.94 0.64 10.07
N LEU A 14 12.16 0.24 11.09
CA LEU A 14 10.74 -0.05 10.99
C LEU A 14 9.92 1.04 11.66
N LEU A 15 9.01 1.65 10.91
CA LEU A 15 7.97 2.54 11.39
C LEU A 15 6.62 1.83 11.23
N MET A 16 6.11 1.28 12.33
CA MET A 16 4.78 0.66 12.34
C MET A 16 3.75 1.75 12.63
N VAL A 17 2.83 1.97 11.70
CA VAL A 17 1.83 3.04 11.77
C VAL A 17 0.46 2.46 12.05
N ASP A 18 -0.23 3.03 13.03
CA ASP A 18 -1.62 2.68 13.33
C ASP A 18 -2.57 3.34 12.34
N SER A 19 -2.80 2.67 11.22
CA SER A 19 -3.77 3.10 10.20
C SER A 19 -5.20 2.62 10.49
N ARG A 20 -5.56 2.24 11.72
CA ARG A 20 -6.93 1.85 12.12
C ARG A 20 -7.48 2.82 13.16
N ALA A 21 -6.82 2.98 14.32
CA ALA A 21 -7.32 3.85 15.38
C ALA A 21 -7.05 5.35 15.11
N ALA A 22 -6.03 5.67 14.31
CA ALA A 22 -5.70 7.06 13.95
C ALA A 22 -6.56 7.65 12.83
N ARG A 23 -7.51 6.88 12.28
CA ARG A 23 -8.33 7.37 11.16
C ARG A 23 -9.27 8.47 11.62
N VAL A 24 -9.27 9.55 10.87
CA VAL A 24 -10.30 10.59 10.96
C VAL A 24 -11.37 10.28 9.92
N LEU A 25 -12.58 9.97 10.38
CA LEU A 25 -13.71 9.61 9.52
C LEU A 25 -14.77 10.72 9.37
N GLU A 26 -14.57 11.85 10.05
CA GLU A 26 -15.48 12.98 9.97
C GLU A 26 -15.50 13.57 8.55
N GLU A 27 -16.70 13.68 7.98
CA GLU A 27 -16.92 14.09 6.59
C GLU A 27 -16.34 15.50 6.34
N GLY A 28 -15.58 15.66 5.26
CA GLY A 28 -14.87 16.91 4.92
C GLY A 28 -13.48 17.08 5.54
N ARG A 29 -13.07 16.23 6.50
CA ARG A 29 -11.71 16.23 7.09
C ARG A 29 -11.10 14.82 7.21
N ARG A 30 -11.52 13.93 6.31
CA ARG A 30 -11.16 12.51 6.36
C ARG A 30 -9.66 12.33 6.13
N SER A 31 -9.00 11.61 7.03
CA SER A 31 -7.58 11.28 6.91
C SER A 31 -7.30 9.86 7.38
N MET A 32 -6.38 9.16 6.71
CA MET A 32 -5.92 7.84 7.13
C MET A 32 -5.14 7.91 8.45
N LEU A 33 -4.34 8.97 8.60
CA LEU A 33 -3.58 9.29 9.79
C LEU A 33 -4.04 10.66 10.27
N ASP A 34 -4.40 10.80 11.54
CA ASP A 34 -4.52 12.13 12.11
C ASP A 34 -3.20 12.91 11.99
N ARG A 35 -3.29 14.24 12.14
CA ARG A 35 -2.14 15.12 11.95
C ARG A 35 -0.97 14.78 12.87
N ALA A 36 -1.23 14.37 14.11
CA ALA A 36 -0.17 14.06 15.06
C ALA A 36 0.56 12.76 14.69
N GLU A 37 -0.15 11.78 14.13
CA GLU A 37 0.44 10.54 13.59
C GLU A 37 1.20 10.80 12.28
N ALA A 38 0.69 11.66 11.40
CA ALA A 38 1.37 12.06 10.17
C ALA A 38 2.68 12.81 10.46
N ASP A 39 2.64 13.78 11.39
CA ASP A 39 3.81 14.55 11.82
C ASP A 39 4.85 13.62 12.47
N TRP A 40 4.42 12.69 13.34
CA TRP A 40 5.32 11.71 13.94
C TRP A 40 5.96 10.78 12.90
N LEU A 41 5.18 10.27 11.94
CA LEU A 41 5.72 9.40 10.89
C LEU A 41 6.81 10.14 10.10
N ARG A 42 6.56 11.41 9.75
CA ARG A 42 7.51 12.27 9.06
C ARG A 42 8.78 12.50 9.88
N GLU A 43 8.64 12.89 11.15
CA GLU A 43 9.77 13.07 12.06
C GLU A 43 10.62 11.81 12.15
N GLN A 44 10.01 10.65 12.40
CA GLN A 44 10.73 9.39 12.55
C GLN A 44 11.33 8.86 11.24
N ALA A 45 10.77 9.22 10.09
CA ALA A 45 11.33 8.85 8.80
C ALA A 45 12.50 9.75 8.39
N LEU A 46 12.57 10.99 8.86
CA LEU A 46 13.65 11.92 8.51
C LEU A 46 14.78 11.96 9.55
N ASP A 47 14.51 11.58 10.80
CA ASP A 47 15.49 11.56 11.89
C ASP A 47 16.71 10.67 11.57
N GLY A 48 17.90 11.26 11.48
CA GLY A 48 19.12 10.52 11.16
C GLY A 48 18.98 9.68 9.89
N ARG A 49 18.48 10.25 8.80
CA ARG A 49 18.19 9.54 7.53
C ARG A 49 19.37 8.70 7.00
N ASP A 50 20.60 9.12 7.27
CA ASP A 50 21.85 8.45 6.90
C ASP A 50 22.23 7.26 7.82
N SER A 51 21.56 7.13 8.96
CA SER A 51 21.79 6.07 9.94
C SER A 51 21.27 4.69 9.52
N TYR A 52 20.38 4.63 8.52
CA TYR A 52 19.79 3.38 8.02
C TYR A 52 19.95 3.23 6.51
N ASP A 53 20.06 1.98 6.07
CA ASP A 53 20.12 1.61 4.65
C ASP A 53 18.74 1.20 4.12
N HIS A 54 17.80 0.83 4.99
CA HIS A 54 16.47 0.40 4.61
C HIS A 54 15.41 1.00 5.54
N LEU A 55 14.38 1.62 4.96
CA LEU A 55 13.20 2.07 5.69
C LEU A 55 12.01 1.16 5.39
N LEU A 56 11.37 0.64 6.45
CA LEU A 56 10.15 -0.15 6.40
C LEU A 56 9.01 0.66 7.01
N ILE A 57 7.93 0.88 6.27
CA ILE A 57 6.71 1.54 6.76
C ILE A 57 5.62 0.47 6.84
N GLY A 58 5.26 0.05 8.04
CA GLY A 58 4.18 -0.92 8.27
C GLY A 58 2.82 -0.24 8.39
N THR A 59 1.84 -0.69 7.61
CA THR A 59 0.44 -0.25 7.69
C THR A 59 -0.47 -1.46 7.53
N SER A 60 -1.62 -1.48 8.21
CA SER A 60 -2.55 -2.61 8.09
C SER A 60 -3.17 -2.73 6.70
N LEU A 61 -3.37 -1.60 6.01
CA LEU A 61 -3.99 -1.56 4.69
C LEU A 61 -2.98 -1.16 3.60
N PRO A 62 -3.02 -1.77 2.41
CA PRO A 62 -2.18 -1.38 1.29
C PRO A 62 -2.39 0.08 0.87
N TRP A 63 -1.26 0.75 0.61
CA TRP A 63 -1.20 2.06 -0.01
C TRP A 63 -1.51 1.98 -1.51
N LEU A 64 -0.85 1.07 -2.22
CA LEU A 64 -1.00 0.80 -3.66
C LEU A 64 -1.91 -0.41 -3.90
N LEU A 65 -3.14 -0.17 -4.35
CA LEU A 65 -4.14 -1.20 -4.65
C LEU A 65 -4.20 -1.56 -6.14
N PRO A 66 -4.87 -2.66 -6.54
CA PRO A 66 -5.25 -2.86 -7.93
C PRO A 66 -6.00 -1.62 -8.44
N HIS A 67 -5.66 -1.13 -9.64
CA HIS A 67 -6.13 0.16 -10.16
C HIS A 67 -7.67 0.31 -10.09
N LEU A 68 -8.40 -0.74 -10.47
CA LEU A 68 -9.87 -0.70 -10.42
C LEU A 68 -10.39 -0.47 -8.99
N VAL A 69 -9.79 -1.11 -7.98
CA VAL A 69 -10.20 -0.98 -6.58
C VAL A 69 -9.87 0.43 -6.10
N HIS A 70 -8.66 0.91 -6.36
CA HIS A 70 -8.24 2.27 -6.01
C HIS A 70 -9.19 3.33 -6.59
N ASP A 71 -9.52 3.23 -7.88
CA ASP A 71 -10.34 4.22 -8.56
C ASP A 71 -11.82 4.18 -8.09
N VAL A 72 -12.34 2.99 -7.76
CA VAL A 72 -13.68 2.83 -7.19
C VAL A 72 -13.75 3.40 -5.77
N GLU A 73 -12.72 3.19 -4.95
CA GLU A 73 -12.64 3.75 -3.60
C GLU A 73 -12.61 5.27 -3.60
N ALA A 74 -11.71 5.84 -4.42
CA ALA A 74 -11.60 7.28 -4.56
C ALA A 74 -12.92 7.89 -5.10
N TRP A 75 -13.57 7.21 -6.05
CA TRP A 75 -14.86 7.64 -6.60
C TRP A 75 -15.98 7.59 -5.56
N SER A 76 -16.10 6.48 -4.82
CA SER A 76 -17.08 6.33 -3.76
C SER A 76 -16.88 7.40 -2.69
N SER A 77 -15.64 7.70 -2.32
CA SER A 77 -15.29 8.77 -1.38
C SER A 77 -15.76 10.14 -1.87
N ALA A 78 -15.50 10.49 -3.14
CA ALA A 78 -16.00 11.73 -3.74
C ALA A 78 -17.53 11.81 -3.82
N LEU A 79 -18.23 10.68 -4.03
CA LEU A 79 -19.69 10.67 -3.98
C LEU A 79 -20.21 10.95 -2.56
N CYS A 80 -19.56 10.40 -1.52
CA CYS A 80 -19.96 10.57 -0.12
C CYS A 80 -19.89 12.04 0.35
N ARG A 81 -18.95 12.81 -0.20
CA ARG A 81 -18.82 14.27 0.07
C ARG A 81 -20.08 15.06 -0.29
N GLY A 82 -20.96 14.50 -1.12
CA GLY A 82 -22.25 15.10 -1.45
C GLY A 82 -22.23 16.13 -2.59
N ASP A 83 -21.07 16.35 -3.22
CA ASP A 83 -20.87 17.29 -4.33
C ASP A 83 -21.79 17.03 -5.54
N LYS A 84 -22.36 15.82 -5.63
CA LYS A 84 -23.31 15.40 -6.68
C LYS A 84 -24.75 15.22 -6.19
N GLY A 85 -25.06 15.70 -5.00
CA GLY A 85 -26.39 15.65 -4.39
C GLY A 85 -26.66 14.39 -3.55
N ALA A 86 -27.71 14.47 -2.73
CA ALA A 86 -27.99 13.52 -1.65
C ALA A 86 -28.22 12.06 -2.12
N ARG A 87 -28.74 11.85 -3.33
CA ARG A 87 -28.94 10.50 -3.90
C ARG A 87 -27.62 9.78 -4.14
N TRP A 88 -26.63 10.49 -4.70
CA TRP A 88 -25.30 9.96 -4.96
C TRP A 88 -24.50 9.77 -3.67
N ALA A 89 -24.65 10.67 -2.70
CA ALA A 89 -24.06 10.51 -1.37
C ALA A 89 -24.55 9.21 -0.69
N ARG A 90 -25.86 8.95 -0.70
CA ARG A 90 -26.43 7.71 -0.15
C ARG A 90 -25.96 6.46 -0.90
N PHE A 91 -25.79 6.55 -2.21
CA PHE A 91 -25.25 5.43 -3.01
C PHE A 91 -23.78 5.17 -2.67
N GLY A 92 -22.95 6.22 -2.60
CA GLY A 92 -21.54 6.11 -2.19
C GLY A 92 -21.41 5.50 -0.79
N GLU A 93 -22.25 5.92 0.16
CA GLU A 93 -22.23 5.36 1.51
C GLU A 93 -22.67 3.89 1.54
N LYS A 94 -23.66 3.51 0.72
CA LYS A 94 -24.06 2.11 0.56
C LYS A 94 -22.93 1.27 -0.04
N LEU A 95 -22.25 1.79 -1.07
CA LEU A 95 -21.12 1.13 -1.71
C LEU A 95 -19.94 0.96 -0.75
N ARG A 96 -19.61 2.00 0.03
CA ARG A 96 -18.56 1.99 1.06
C ARG A 96 -18.78 0.87 2.07
N ARG A 97 -19.99 0.77 2.63
CA ARG A 97 -20.36 -0.28 3.60
C ARG A 97 -20.33 -1.68 3.00
N ALA A 98 -20.68 -1.81 1.72
CA ALA A 98 -20.79 -3.10 1.07
C ALA A 98 -19.45 -3.68 0.60
N ALA A 99 -18.45 -2.84 0.37
CA ALA A 99 -17.18 -3.24 -0.27
C ALA A 99 -15.93 -3.01 0.59
N ASP A 100 -16.08 -2.72 1.90
CA ASP A 100 -14.99 -2.46 2.86
C ASP A 100 -13.94 -1.48 2.31
N LEU A 101 -14.42 -0.38 1.72
CA LEU A 101 -13.64 0.60 0.99
C LEU A 101 -12.95 1.59 1.95
N GLU A 102 -12.06 1.07 2.79
CA GLU A 102 -11.38 1.84 3.83
C GLU A 102 -9.87 1.95 3.64
N HIS A 103 -9.35 1.62 2.46
CA HIS A 103 -7.91 1.70 2.18
C HIS A 103 -7.45 3.12 1.88
N TRP A 104 -6.14 3.29 1.72
CA TRP A 104 -5.50 4.59 1.49
C TRP A 104 -6.07 5.34 0.28
N ALA A 105 -6.58 4.64 -0.73
CA ALA A 105 -7.22 5.27 -1.91
C ALA A 105 -8.49 6.06 -1.55
N ALA A 106 -9.20 5.66 -0.49
CA ALA A 106 -10.36 6.39 0.01
C ALA A 106 -10.00 7.71 0.72
N PHE A 107 -8.69 7.94 1.00
CA PHE A 107 -8.12 9.12 1.66
C PHE A 107 -7.03 9.77 0.78
N PRO A 108 -7.43 10.49 -0.30
CA PRO A 108 -6.48 10.97 -1.32
C PRO A 108 -5.38 11.91 -0.79
N GLU A 109 -5.69 12.71 0.23
CA GLU A 109 -4.73 13.60 0.88
C GLU A 109 -3.65 12.80 1.60
N SER A 110 -4.02 11.89 2.52
CA SER A 110 -3.06 11.03 3.22
C SER A 110 -2.28 10.11 2.26
N PHE A 111 -2.91 9.65 1.18
CA PHE A 111 -2.22 8.91 0.12
C PHE A 111 -1.09 9.74 -0.50
N GLY A 112 -1.36 11.03 -0.75
CA GLY A 112 -0.38 11.95 -1.33
C GLY A 112 0.69 12.39 -0.35
N GLU A 113 0.35 12.62 0.91
CA GLU A 113 1.31 12.91 1.98
C GLU A 113 2.31 11.77 2.16
N LEU A 114 1.84 10.52 2.19
CA LEU A 114 2.72 9.36 2.25
C LEU A 114 3.63 9.27 1.02
N ALA A 115 3.09 9.51 -0.18
CA ALA A 115 3.87 9.53 -1.41
C ALA A 115 4.96 10.61 -1.39
N ALA A 116 4.64 11.81 -0.89
CA ALA A 116 5.56 12.92 -0.75
C ALA A 116 6.66 12.63 0.28
N LEU A 117 6.29 12.08 1.45
CA LEU A 117 7.25 11.67 2.47
C LEU A 117 8.21 10.60 1.95
N ILE A 118 7.71 9.58 1.26
CA ILE A 118 8.56 8.53 0.67
C ILE A 118 9.53 9.13 -0.35
N ALA A 119 9.08 10.05 -1.19
CA ALA A 119 9.94 10.73 -2.15
C ALA A 119 11.03 11.55 -1.44
N GLU A 120 10.67 12.30 -0.41
CA GLU A 120 11.62 13.13 0.35
C GLU A 120 12.67 12.31 1.08
N VAL A 121 12.26 11.24 1.77
CA VAL A 121 13.19 10.33 2.44
C VAL A 121 14.10 9.65 1.42
N GLY A 122 13.56 9.31 0.26
CA GLY A 122 14.27 8.55 -0.76
C GLY A 122 15.15 9.38 -1.69
N THR A 123 15.24 10.69 -1.52
CA THR A 123 15.96 11.59 -2.46
C THR A 123 17.18 12.23 -1.82
N GLY A 124 18.26 12.29 -2.59
CA GLY A 124 19.48 13.03 -2.27
C GLY A 124 20.51 12.24 -1.47
N PRO A 125 21.61 12.91 -1.08
CA PRO A 125 22.69 12.28 -0.32
C PRO A 125 22.18 11.65 0.98
N GLY A 126 22.62 10.43 1.26
CA GLY A 126 22.20 9.68 2.44
C GLY A 126 20.80 9.08 2.35
N ALA A 127 20.15 9.07 1.18
CA ALA A 127 18.92 8.31 1.00
C ALA A 127 19.15 6.80 1.25
N PRO A 128 18.16 6.08 1.83
CA PRO A 128 18.25 4.64 2.01
C PRO A 128 18.35 3.93 0.64
N ALA A 129 18.85 2.71 0.62
CA ALA A 129 18.82 1.88 -0.58
C ALA A 129 17.40 1.48 -0.96
N THR A 130 16.52 1.25 0.04
CA THR A 130 15.11 0.93 -0.19
C THR A 130 14.17 1.63 0.79
N VAL A 131 12.97 1.95 0.29
CA VAL A 131 11.80 2.25 1.12
C VAL A 131 10.71 1.21 0.83
N CYS A 132 10.37 0.39 1.82
CA CYS A 132 9.40 -0.69 1.67
C CYS A 132 8.13 -0.40 2.48
N VAL A 133 6.98 -0.30 1.82
CA VAL A 133 5.68 -0.23 2.49
C VAL A 133 5.17 -1.65 2.72
N LEU A 134 5.03 -2.08 3.97
CA LEU A 134 4.57 -3.41 4.35
C LEU A 134 3.07 -3.35 4.65
N SER A 135 2.28 -4.21 4.02
CA SER A 135 0.83 -4.23 4.21
C SER A 135 0.19 -5.60 4.13
N GLY A 136 -1.08 -5.69 4.56
CA GLY A 136 -1.83 -6.95 4.64
C GLY A 136 -3.30 -6.81 4.22
N ASP A 137 -4.15 -7.63 4.84
CA ASP A 137 -5.62 -7.50 4.85
C ASP A 137 -6.40 -7.75 3.55
N VAL A 138 -5.73 -7.92 2.41
CA VAL A 138 -6.40 -8.12 1.10
C VAL A 138 -6.56 -9.58 0.66
N HIS A 139 -6.36 -10.54 1.57
CA HIS A 139 -6.47 -12.00 1.36
C HIS A 139 -5.55 -12.60 0.27
N HIS A 140 -4.66 -11.82 -0.34
CA HIS A 140 -3.68 -12.26 -1.35
C HIS A 140 -2.35 -11.52 -1.16
N ALA A 141 -1.30 -12.00 -1.82
CA ALA A 141 0.02 -11.35 -1.80
C ALA A 141 0.38 -10.76 -3.15
N TYR A 142 1.08 -9.63 -3.17
CA TYR A 142 1.64 -9.01 -4.37
C TYR A 142 2.78 -8.06 -4.04
N VAL A 143 3.52 -7.69 -5.08
CA VAL A 143 4.50 -6.60 -5.04
C VAL A 143 4.06 -5.53 -6.02
N ALA A 144 4.05 -4.28 -5.57
CA ALA A 144 3.75 -3.13 -6.39
C ALA A 144 4.87 -2.09 -6.31
N GLU A 145 5.15 -1.44 -7.44
CA GLU A 145 6.17 -0.40 -7.56
C GLU A 145 5.54 0.91 -8.02
N PRO A 146 5.66 1.98 -7.22
CA PRO A 146 5.25 3.31 -7.62
C PRO A 146 6.21 3.93 -8.65
N SER A 147 5.71 4.91 -9.37
CA SER A 147 6.44 5.74 -10.33
C SER A 147 5.93 7.17 -10.18
N TRP A 148 6.84 8.10 -9.90
CA TRP A 148 6.53 9.53 -9.85
C TRP A 148 6.52 10.12 -11.27
N PRO A 149 5.67 11.11 -11.55
CA PRO A 149 5.66 11.82 -12.83
C PRO A 149 7.00 12.47 -13.16
N ASP A 150 7.27 12.65 -14.45
CA ASP A 150 8.33 13.51 -14.97
C ASP A 150 9.75 13.20 -14.45
N GLY A 151 10.00 11.95 -14.05
CA GLY A 151 11.31 11.53 -13.55
C GLY A 151 11.64 12.05 -12.14
N THR A 152 10.68 12.65 -11.44
CA THR A 152 10.84 13.18 -10.07
C THR A 152 10.84 12.11 -8.98
N GLY A 153 11.16 10.87 -9.33
CA GLY A 153 11.18 9.76 -8.39
C GLY A 153 12.38 9.81 -7.44
N PRO A 154 12.27 9.17 -6.27
CA PRO A 154 13.38 9.05 -5.34
C PRO A 154 14.54 8.22 -5.92
N ASP A 155 15.75 8.46 -5.40
CA ASP A 155 16.94 7.66 -5.67
C ASP A 155 16.83 6.25 -5.06
N SER A 156 16.12 6.13 -3.93
CA SER A 156 15.81 4.86 -3.28
C SER A 156 14.89 3.98 -4.12
N ARG A 157 15.09 2.65 -4.06
CA ARG A 157 14.09 1.71 -4.58
C ARG A 157 12.86 1.69 -3.67
N VAL A 158 11.72 2.14 -4.19
CA VAL A 158 10.44 2.07 -3.46
C VAL A 158 9.64 0.84 -3.91
N VAL A 159 9.15 0.07 -2.94
CA VAL A 159 8.24 -1.07 -3.19
C VAL A 159 7.16 -1.15 -2.12
N GLN A 160 5.96 -1.56 -2.50
CA GLN A 160 4.97 -2.09 -1.57
C GLN A 160 5.00 -3.61 -1.58
N LEU A 161 5.08 -4.18 -0.39
CA LEU A 161 5.10 -5.60 -0.11
C LEU A 161 3.81 -5.97 0.63
N THR A 162 2.85 -6.52 -0.10
CA THR A 162 1.57 -6.92 0.48
C THR A 162 1.53 -8.43 0.65
N CYS A 163 1.32 -8.90 1.88
CA CYS A 163 1.16 -10.31 2.20
C CYS A 163 0.10 -10.47 3.30
N SER A 164 -1.03 -11.08 2.96
CA SER A 164 -2.18 -11.25 3.87
C SER A 164 -2.11 -12.58 4.64
N PRO A 165 -2.79 -12.72 5.80
CA PRO A 165 -2.59 -13.84 6.71
C PRO A 165 -2.99 -15.22 6.18
N VAL A 166 -2.43 -16.22 6.86
CA VAL A 166 -2.66 -17.66 6.71
C VAL A 166 -4.15 -18.00 6.88
N HIS A 167 -4.59 -19.02 6.16
CA HIS A 167 -5.96 -19.57 6.11
C HIS A 167 -6.94 -18.87 5.16
N ASN A 168 -6.45 -18.34 4.05
CA ASN A 168 -7.29 -17.69 3.03
C ASN A 168 -7.60 -18.57 1.82
N SER A 169 -8.81 -19.14 1.79
CA SER A 169 -9.39 -19.76 0.60
C SER A 169 -10.26 -18.75 -0.14
N ILE A 170 -9.72 -18.16 -1.21
CA ILE A 170 -10.47 -17.23 -2.06
C ILE A 170 -11.13 -18.00 -3.21
N PRO A 171 -12.46 -17.87 -3.42
CA PRO A 171 -13.16 -18.41 -4.58
C PRO A 171 -12.54 -17.97 -5.91
N LEU A 172 -12.61 -18.84 -6.93
CA LEU A 172 -11.96 -18.60 -8.23
C LEU A 172 -12.44 -17.31 -8.92
N SER A 173 -13.72 -16.96 -8.78
CA SER A 173 -14.29 -15.72 -9.32
C SER A 173 -13.62 -14.47 -8.74
N ILE A 174 -13.40 -14.45 -7.42
CA ILE A 174 -12.73 -13.34 -6.72
C ILE A 174 -11.25 -13.29 -7.11
N ARG A 175 -10.57 -14.44 -7.25
CA ARG A 175 -9.19 -14.49 -7.77
C ARG A 175 -9.08 -13.88 -9.16
N LEU A 176 -10.03 -14.16 -10.04
CA LEU A 176 -10.08 -13.59 -11.38
C LEU A 176 -10.29 -12.07 -11.32
N GLY A 177 -11.21 -11.61 -10.47
CA GLY A 177 -11.42 -10.19 -10.20
C GLY A 177 -10.13 -9.46 -9.79
N PHE A 178 -9.39 -10.02 -8.82
CA PHE A 178 -8.10 -9.45 -8.41
C PHE A 178 -7.09 -9.40 -9.56
N ARG A 179 -6.99 -10.45 -10.38
CA ARG A 179 -6.08 -10.46 -11.54
C ARG A 179 -6.45 -9.40 -12.57
N LEU A 180 -7.74 -9.26 -12.87
CA LEU A 180 -8.26 -8.28 -13.83
C LEU A 180 -8.13 -6.84 -13.32
N GLY A 181 -8.22 -6.62 -12.01
CA GLY A 181 -8.07 -5.29 -11.39
C GLY A 181 -6.70 -4.64 -11.62
N TRP A 182 -5.68 -5.42 -11.98
CA TRP A 182 -4.35 -4.94 -12.35
C TRP A 182 -4.17 -4.71 -13.86
N GLY A 183 -5.14 -5.11 -14.69
CA GLY A 183 -5.03 -5.06 -16.16
C GLY A 183 -5.19 -3.66 -16.74
N GLY A 184 -4.81 -3.48 -18.02
CA GLY A 184 -4.95 -2.21 -18.72
C GLY A 184 -6.40 -1.71 -18.85
N GLY A 185 -7.37 -2.62 -18.97
CA GLY A 185 -8.80 -2.29 -19.02
C GLY A 185 -9.33 -1.68 -17.73
N ALA A 186 -8.79 -2.09 -16.57
CA ALA A 186 -9.11 -1.47 -15.28
C ALA A 186 -8.75 0.01 -15.25
N ARG A 187 -7.62 0.40 -15.86
CA ARG A 187 -7.21 1.81 -15.95
C ARG A 187 -8.15 2.65 -16.81
N LEU A 188 -8.81 2.07 -17.81
CA LEU A 188 -9.77 2.79 -18.65
C LEU A 188 -11.07 3.06 -17.87
N LEU A 189 -11.60 2.06 -17.17
CA LEU A 189 -12.76 2.23 -16.29
C LEU A 189 -12.45 3.20 -15.14
N GLY A 190 -11.26 3.09 -14.58
CA GLY A 190 -10.72 4.03 -13.59
C GLY A 190 -10.76 5.48 -14.04
N ARG A 191 -10.32 5.76 -15.27
CA ARG A 191 -10.40 7.11 -15.86
C ARG A 191 -11.84 7.62 -15.98
N ALA A 192 -12.81 6.75 -16.27
CA ALA A 192 -14.22 7.12 -16.31
C ALA A 192 -14.73 7.48 -14.90
N PHE A 193 -14.38 6.70 -13.88
CA PHE A 193 -14.71 7.00 -12.49
C PHE A 193 -14.06 8.30 -12.00
N ALA A 194 -12.77 8.50 -12.27
CA ALA A 194 -12.05 9.72 -11.91
C ALA A 194 -12.67 10.96 -12.56
N ARG A 195 -13.00 10.88 -13.86
CA ARG A 195 -13.69 11.97 -14.57
C ARG A 195 -15.08 12.23 -13.98
N HIS A 196 -15.81 11.17 -13.62
CA HIS A 196 -17.11 11.33 -12.98
C HIS A 196 -16.98 11.98 -11.60
N GLY A 197 -16.10 11.48 -10.74
CA GLY A 197 -15.89 11.99 -9.38
C GLY A 197 -15.13 13.32 -9.31
N ARG A 198 -14.68 13.86 -10.45
CA ARG A 198 -13.78 15.03 -10.54
C ARG A 198 -12.53 14.84 -9.66
N LEU A 199 -12.02 13.62 -9.63
CA LEU A 199 -10.84 13.27 -8.86
C LEU A 199 -9.59 13.87 -9.51
N GLY A 200 -8.69 14.42 -8.70
CA GLY A 200 -7.34 14.75 -9.13
C GLY A 200 -6.58 13.49 -9.56
N ARG A 201 -5.53 13.66 -10.36
CA ARG A 201 -4.61 12.55 -10.65
C ARG A 201 -3.87 12.17 -9.36
N PRO A 202 -3.74 10.87 -9.05
CA PRO A 202 -2.87 10.44 -7.96
C PRO A 202 -1.45 10.98 -8.17
N PRO A 203 -0.74 11.38 -7.09
CA PRO A 203 0.62 11.92 -7.19
C PRO A 203 1.65 10.91 -7.68
N VAL A 204 1.31 9.61 -7.66
CA VAL A 204 2.13 8.53 -8.20
C VAL A 204 1.29 7.60 -9.08
N GLY A 205 1.87 7.14 -10.18
CA GLY A 205 1.42 5.92 -10.85
C GLY A 205 2.02 4.70 -10.17
N TRP A 206 1.52 3.50 -10.45
CA TRP A 206 2.19 2.27 -10.00
C TRP A 206 1.90 1.10 -10.94
N ARG A 207 2.71 0.04 -10.82
CA ARG A 207 2.49 -1.23 -11.51
C ARG A 207 2.72 -2.39 -10.55
N ARG A 208 2.01 -3.49 -10.78
CA ARG A 208 2.31 -4.76 -10.11
C ARG A 208 3.56 -5.37 -10.72
N THR A 209 4.55 -5.69 -9.89
CA THR A 209 5.80 -6.36 -10.33
C THR A 209 5.89 -7.80 -9.85
N GLY A 210 5.01 -8.24 -8.94
CA GLY A 210 4.88 -9.64 -8.52
C GLY A 210 3.45 -10.00 -8.10
N GLY A 211 3.06 -11.25 -8.30
CA GLY A 211 1.72 -11.76 -7.94
C GLY A 211 0.62 -11.44 -8.97
N PRO A 212 -0.66 -11.41 -8.56
CA PRO A 212 -1.15 -11.78 -7.24
C PRO A 212 -0.93 -13.26 -7.00
N TRP A 213 -0.46 -13.58 -5.80
CA TRP A 213 -0.36 -14.94 -5.30
C TRP A 213 -1.44 -15.17 -4.25
N PHE A 214 -1.87 -16.41 -4.13
CA PHE A 214 -3.00 -16.80 -3.29
C PHE A 214 -2.64 -18.05 -2.49
N GLY A 215 -3.27 -18.21 -1.33
CA GLY A 215 -3.05 -19.32 -0.41
C GLY A 215 -2.25 -18.88 0.82
N ASN A 216 -1.68 -19.83 1.53
CA ASN A 216 -0.93 -19.59 2.76
C ASN A 216 0.51 -19.23 2.42
N GLN A 217 0.91 -18.00 2.69
CA GLN A 217 2.18 -17.48 2.22
C GLN A 217 3.01 -16.84 3.32
N LEU A 218 4.32 -16.94 3.17
CA LEU A 218 5.30 -16.22 3.97
C LEU A 218 6.14 -15.35 3.04
N MET A 219 6.22 -14.06 3.36
CA MET A 219 7.07 -13.12 2.64
C MET A 219 8.21 -12.69 3.57
N THR A 220 9.43 -12.99 3.18
CA THR A 220 10.64 -12.72 3.96
C THR A 220 11.48 -11.68 3.25
N LEU A 221 11.76 -10.57 3.94
CA LEU A 221 12.70 -9.56 3.49
C LEU A 221 14.02 -9.75 4.25
N THR A 222 15.09 -10.07 3.51
CA THR A 222 16.44 -10.17 4.06
C THR A 222 17.24 -8.95 3.64
N ALA A 223 17.85 -8.25 4.58
CA ALA A 223 18.70 -7.11 4.34
C ALA A 223 20.14 -7.41 4.80
N ASP A 224 21.12 -7.05 3.98
CA ASP A 224 22.54 -7.14 4.28
C ASP A 224 23.25 -5.92 3.68
N GLY A 225 23.78 -5.06 4.56
CA GLY A 225 24.25 -3.73 4.20
C GLY A 225 23.16 -2.92 3.51
N ARG A 226 23.44 -2.52 2.26
CA ARG A 226 22.50 -1.81 1.37
C ARG A 226 21.73 -2.72 0.43
N SER A 227 22.00 -4.02 0.47
CA SER A 227 21.32 -5.01 -0.35
C SER A 227 20.06 -5.55 0.36
N ALA A 228 18.98 -5.71 -0.40
CA ALA A 228 17.74 -6.31 0.09
C ALA A 228 17.22 -7.36 -0.88
N VAL A 229 16.81 -8.51 -0.34
CA VAL A 229 16.24 -9.63 -1.10
C VAL A 229 14.89 -10.00 -0.52
N LEU A 230 13.88 -10.02 -1.38
CA LEU A 230 12.54 -10.47 -1.07
C LEU A 230 12.39 -11.93 -1.48
N ARG A 231 11.98 -12.78 -0.56
CA ARG A 231 11.56 -14.17 -0.84
C ARG A 231 10.08 -14.33 -0.51
N LEU A 232 9.37 -15.03 -1.38
CA LEU A 232 8.00 -15.45 -1.13
C LEU A 232 7.92 -16.96 -1.17
N GLU A 233 7.30 -17.54 -0.14
CA GLU A 233 7.11 -18.97 0.02
C GLU A 233 5.63 -19.29 0.20
N HIS A 234 5.22 -20.47 -0.25
CA HIS A 234 3.87 -20.99 -0.10
C HIS A 234 3.92 -22.23 0.80
N ALA A 235 3.14 -22.24 1.86
CA ALA A 235 2.91 -23.43 2.65
C ALA A 235 2.06 -24.45 1.86
N ARG A 236 2.65 -25.61 1.57
CA ARG A 236 1.97 -26.74 0.94
C ARG A 236 2.00 -27.92 1.90
N ALA A 237 0.87 -28.62 2.00
CA ALA A 237 0.80 -29.91 2.67
C ALA A 237 0.74 -31.00 1.60
N ASP A 238 1.56 -32.02 1.75
CA ASP A 238 1.42 -33.28 1.02
C ASP A 238 1.53 -34.48 1.98
N GLU A 239 1.56 -35.69 1.43
CA GLU A 239 1.63 -36.93 2.21
C GLU A 239 2.86 -37.00 3.14
N ALA A 240 3.93 -36.27 2.81
CA ALA A 240 5.16 -36.21 3.62
C ALA A 240 5.15 -35.09 4.68
N GLY A 241 4.11 -34.27 4.74
CA GLY A 241 3.91 -33.21 5.73
C GLY A 241 3.80 -31.79 5.15
N ALA A 242 3.82 -30.79 6.03
CA ALA A 242 3.76 -29.39 5.64
C ALA A 242 5.16 -28.83 5.35
N ARG A 243 5.35 -28.23 4.17
CA ARG A 243 6.59 -27.55 3.77
C ARG A 243 6.35 -26.18 3.14
N LEU A 244 7.33 -25.30 3.28
CA LEU A 244 7.40 -24.04 2.54
C LEU A 244 8.07 -24.29 1.19
N THR A 245 7.38 -23.94 0.10
CA THR A 245 7.92 -24.00 -1.26
C THR A 245 8.13 -22.58 -1.77
N ARG A 246 9.36 -22.26 -2.19
CA ARG A 246 9.69 -20.96 -2.78
C ARG A 246 8.88 -20.71 -4.05
N VAL A 247 8.18 -19.58 -4.09
CA VAL A 247 7.41 -19.10 -5.24
C VAL A 247 8.24 -18.13 -6.06
N THR A 248 8.91 -17.18 -5.41
CA THR A 248 9.78 -16.21 -6.08
C THR A 248 10.84 -15.71 -5.11
N GLU A 249 11.94 -15.22 -5.68
CA GLU A 249 12.96 -14.46 -4.98
C GLU A 249 13.40 -13.31 -5.88
N THR A 250 13.44 -12.10 -5.33
CA THR A 250 13.70 -10.87 -6.07
C THR A 250 14.68 -10.01 -5.30
N ARG A 251 15.79 -9.60 -5.93
CA ARG A 251 16.71 -8.61 -5.37
C ARG A 251 16.12 -7.21 -5.57
N LEU A 252 15.93 -6.48 -4.48
CA LEU A 252 15.35 -5.12 -4.45
C LEU A 252 16.42 -4.05 -4.59
N SER A 253 17.59 -4.24 -3.96
CA SER A 253 18.73 -3.32 -4.04
C SER A 253 20.06 -4.09 -4.08
N ARG A 254 21.13 -3.40 -4.48
CA ARG A 254 22.51 -3.91 -4.52
C ARG A 254 23.32 -3.33 -3.38
#